data_AF-A0A7X2CLN0-F1
#
_entry.id   AF-A0A7X2CLN0-F1
#
_cell.length_a   1.000
_cell.length_b   1.000
_cell.length_c   1.000
_cell.angle_alpha   90.00
_cell.angle_beta   90.00
_cell.angle_gamma   90.00
#
_symmetry.space_group_name_H-M   'P 1'
#
loop_
_entity.id
_entity.type
_entity.pdbx_description
1 polymer ?
#
loop_
_entity_poly.entity_id
_entity_poly.type
_entity_poly.pdbx_seq_one_letter_code
_entity_poly.pdbx_strand_id
1 'polypeptide(L)'
;GLRPWVFAAPAAGVGAQPFTRLNASFNGVPISLRIQNQVHPRDPDNHSFLLHRLEVGCEAGVLSLGDTHGPVLWNPRLHAPRDNTDRLIMAGPGSERLAGPTMVVLDPQIPASYHQVFNQLWPDAVSLALDELCRDIDDPARRLRSGVWATEVSMAWREMNGLIGMPELIEPRVPRALSLAELHARADAVQPPCGDDTAQLLGALPF
;
A
#
# COMPACT_ATOMS: atom_id res chain seq x y z
N GLY A 1 5.68 5.65 20.31
CA GLY A 1 4.50 4.77 20.42
C GLY A 1 3.48 5.17 19.39
N LEU A 2 2.38 4.44 19.31
CA LEU A 2 1.24 4.69 18.41
C LEU A 2 0.30 5.77 18.95
N ARG A 3 0.41 6.10 20.24
CA ARG A 3 -0.42 7.12 20.89
C ARG A 3 0.02 8.56 20.57
N PRO A 4 -0.92 9.52 20.65
CA PRO A 4 -2.36 9.30 20.77
C PRO A 4 -2.93 8.74 19.46
N TRP A 5 -3.91 7.84 19.56
CA TRP A 5 -4.72 7.43 18.40
C TRP A 5 -6.17 7.86 18.59
N VAL A 6 -6.85 8.06 17.47
CA VAL A 6 -8.30 8.34 17.41
C VAL A 6 -8.85 7.62 16.21
N PHE A 7 -10.01 6.99 16.35
CA PHE A 7 -10.77 6.41 15.25
C PHE A 7 -12.08 7.18 15.06
N ALA A 8 -12.41 7.50 13.82
CA ALA A 8 -13.74 7.98 13.45
C ALA A 8 -14.71 6.81 13.34
N ALA A 9 -16.01 7.10 13.43
CA ALA A 9 -17.04 6.11 13.16
C ALA A 9 -16.91 5.55 11.72
N PRO A 10 -17.27 4.27 11.49
CA PRO A 10 -17.32 3.72 10.15
C PRO A 10 -18.19 4.55 9.20
N ALA A 11 -17.69 4.80 8.00
CA ALA A 11 -18.44 5.49 6.97
C ALA A 11 -19.61 4.64 6.46
N ALA A 12 -20.75 5.29 6.18
CA ALA A 12 -21.89 4.62 5.59
C ALA A 12 -21.50 3.93 4.27
N GLY A 13 -21.98 2.70 4.11
CA GLY A 13 -21.85 1.95 2.86
C GLY A 13 -22.85 2.44 1.81
N VAL A 14 -22.51 2.26 0.55
CA VAL A 14 -23.46 2.40 -0.58
C VAL A 14 -23.56 1.04 -1.24
N GLY A 15 -24.73 0.41 -1.13
CA GLY A 15 -24.93 -0.96 -1.60
C GLY A 15 -24.17 -2.02 -0.80
N ALA A 16 -24.23 -3.26 -1.26
CA ALA A 16 -23.46 -4.37 -0.69
C ALA A 16 -22.00 -4.24 -1.12
N GLN A 17 -21.09 -4.05 -0.16
CA GLN A 17 -19.65 -4.03 -0.39
C GLN A 17 -18.93 -4.80 0.72
N PRO A 18 -17.86 -5.54 0.41
CA PRO A 18 -17.19 -6.39 1.41
C PRO A 18 -16.30 -5.59 2.40
N PHE A 19 -16.14 -4.28 2.17
CA PHE A 19 -15.22 -3.44 2.93
C PHE A 19 -15.93 -2.37 3.77
N THR A 20 -15.55 -2.33 5.05
CA THR A 20 -15.82 -1.20 5.95
C THR A 20 -14.74 -0.15 5.79
N ARG A 21 -15.12 1.13 5.75
CA ARG A 21 -14.19 2.25 5.64
C ARG A 21 -14.26 3.09 6.91
N LEU A 22 -13.12 3.52 7.43
CA LEU A 22 -13.06 4.48 8.53
C LEU A 22 -11.77 5.30 8.48
N ASN A 23 -11.80 6.47 9.09
CA ASN A 23 -10.63 7.32 9.23
C ASN A 23 -10.05 7.16 10.64
N ALA A 24 -8.75 7.35 10.77
CA ALA A 24 -8.05 7.34 12.03
C ALA A 24 -6.96 8.42 12.04
N SER A 25 -6.41 8.70 13.21
CA SER A 25 -5.13 9.39 13.34
C SER A 25 -4.26 8.64 14.33
N PHE A 26 -2.98 8.48 14.04
CA PHE A 26 -1.98 7.93 14.96
C PHE A 26 -0.84 8.92 15.11
N ASN A 27 -0.60 9.40 16.33
CA ASN A 27 0.40 10.42 16.62
C ASN A 27 0.33 11.64 15.66
N GLY A 28 -0.88 12.11 15.38
CA GLY A 28 -1.14 13.24 14.47
C GLY A 28 -1.07 12.90 12.98
N VAL A 29 -0.69 11.68 12.59
CA VAL A 29 -0.69 11.24 11.19
C VAL A 29 -2.09 10.76 10.81
N PRO A 30 -2.79 11.40 9.86
CA PRO A 30 -4.09 10.95 9.40
C PRO A 30 -3.97 9.68 8.57
N ILE A 31 -4.88 8.73 8.78
CA ILE A 31 -4.90 7.42 8.12
C ILE A 31 -6.33 7.16 7.64
N SER A 32 -6.46 6.63 6.42
CA SER A 32 -7.71 6.07 5.91
C SER A 32 -7.59 4.55 5.87
N LEU A 33 -8.58 3.85 6.42
CA LEU A 33 -8.60 2.39 6.51
C LEU A 33 -9.77 1.84 5.69
N ARG A 34 -9.51 0.77 4.95
CA ARG A 34 -10.50 -0.02 4.22
C ARG A 34 -10.30 -1.49 4.56
N ILE A 35 -11.23 -2.06 5.32
CA ILE A 35 -11.05 -3.34 5.98
C ILE A 35 -12.16 -4.28 5.52
N GLN A 36 -11.80 -5.47 5.06
CA GLN A 36 -12.80 -6.52 4.81
C GLN A 36 -13.28 -7.02 6.17
N ASN A 37 -14.58 -6.87 6.44
CA ASN A 37 -15.19 -7.35 7.69
C ASN A 37 -16.17 -8.49 7.40
N GLN A 38 -15.66 -9.52 6.72
CA GLN A 38 -16.41 -10.71 6.30
C GLN A 38 -15.57 -11.96 6.54
N VAL A 39 -16.19 -13.06 6.92
CA VAL A 39 -15.51 -14.34 7.16
C VAL A 39 -16.34 -15.52 6.68
N HIS A 40 -15.68 -16.53 6.12
CA HIS A 40 -16.32 -17.82 5.83
C HIS A 40 -16.25 -18.71 7.08
N PRO A 41 -17.38 -19.03 7.74
CA PRO A 41 -17.35 -19.70 9.06
C PRO A 41 -16.75 -21.10 9.03
N ARG A 42 -16.75 -21.77 7.86
CA ARG A 42 -16.15 -23.10 7.66
C ARG A 42 -14.80 -23.07 6.93
N ASP A 43 -14.32 -21.89 6.57
CA ASP A 43 -13.06 -21.70 5.83
C ASP A 43 -12.44 -20.31 6.12
N PRO A 44 -12.19 -19.99 7.41
CA PRO A 44 -11.97 -18.61 7.88
C PRO A 44 -10.64 -17.99 7.41
N ASP A 45 -9.67 -18.82 7.03
CA ASP A 45 -8.35 -18.38 6.57
C ASP A 45 -8.31 -18.05 5.06
N ASN A 46 -9.39 -18.36 4.34
CA ASN A 46 -9.56 -18.09 2.93
C ASN A 46 -10.53 -16.93 2.68
N HIS A 47 -10.71 -16.58 1.40
CA HIS A 47 -11.69 -15.58 0.93
C HIS A 47 -11.41 -14.12 1.32
N SER A 48 -10.21 -13.81 1.84
CA SER A 48 -9.69 -12.44 1.85
C SER A 48 -9.51 -11.95 0.40
N PHE A 49 -10.15 -10.85 0.02
CA PHE A 49 -9.97 -10.22 -1.29
C PHE A 49 -8.56 -9.67 -1.47
N LEU A 50 -8.00 -9.16 -0.38
CA LEU A 50 -6.67 -8.59 -0.29
C LEU A 50 -6.14 -8.95 1.10
N LEU A 51 -4.82 -9.16 1.21
CA LEU A 51 -4.16 -9.27 2.50
C LEU A 51 -3.78 -7.87 2.99
N HIS A 52 -2.70 -7.30 2.44
CA HIS A 52 -2.19 -6.00 2.87
C HIS A 52 -1.88 -5.10 1.68
N ARG A 53 -2.36 -3.86 1.74
CA ARG A 53 -1.95 -2.76 0.86
C ARG A 53 -1.79 -1.51 1.68
N LEU A 54 -0.70 -0.79 1.47
CA LEU A 54 -0.37 0.41 2.22
C LEU A 54 0.14 1.50 1.28
N GLU A 55 -0.20 2.75 1.58
CA GLU A 55 0.33 3.92 0.89
C GLU A 55 0.72 4.98 1.92
N VAL A 56 1.92 5.55 1.76
CA VAL A 56 2.43 6.62 2.60
C VAL A 56 2.81 7.79 1.70
N GLY A 57 2.03 8.87 1.79
CA GLY A 57 2.28 10.10 1.04
C GLY A 57 3.12 11.11 1.82
N CYS A 58 4.03 11.78 1.13
CA CYS A 58 4.75 12.94 1.61
C CYS A 58 4.86 14.01 0.49
N GLU A 59 5.47 15.15 0.78
CA GLU A 59 5.61 16.22 -0.22
C GLU A 59 6.40 15.79 -1.46
N ALA A 60 7.30 14.81 -1.29
CA ALA A 60 8.16 14.31 -2.35
C ALA A 60 7.49 13.24 -3.24
N GLY A 61 6.39 12.62 -2.81
CA GLY A 61 5.77 11.52 -3.54
C GLY A 61 4.99 10.56 -2.65
N VAL A 62 4.72 9.36 -3.19
CA VAL A 62 3.98 8.30 -2.52
C VAL A 62 4.79 7.00 -2.55
N LEU A 63 4.92 6.37 -1.38
CA LEU A 63 5.47 5.02 -1.23
C LEU A 63 4.31 4.04 -1.06
N SER A 64 4.25 3.00 -1.89
CA SER A 64 3.13 2.06 -1.94
C SER A 64 3.60 0.61 -1.79
N LEU A 65 2.94 -0.16 -0.94
CA LEU A 65 3.05 -1.62 -0.88
C LEU A 65 1.87 -2.23 -1.66
N GLY A 66 2.17 -2.92 -2.77
CA GLY A 66 1.18 -3.47 -3.70
C GLY A 66 0.40 -4.68 -3.17
N ASP A 67 1.08 -5.55 -2.42
CA ASP A 67 0.55 -6.70 -1.67
C ASP A 67 1.51 -7.01 -0.49
N THR A 68 1.15 -7.94 0.38
CA THR A 68 1.92 -8.41 1.55
C THR A 68 3.38 -8.70 1.23
N HIS A 69 3.66 -9.26 0.06
CA HIS A 69 5.00 -9.66 -0.37
C HIS A 69 5.59 -8.73 -1.45
N GLY A 70 5.04 -7.53 -1.61
CA GLY A 70 5.47 -6.55 -2.59
C GLY A 70 4.58 -6.47 -3.84
N PRO A 71 4.99 -5.68 -4.85
CA PRO A 71 6.16 -4.80 -4.85
C PRO A 71 6.03 -3.63 -3.87
N VAL A 72 7.18 -3.07 -3.48
CA VAL A 72 7.26 -1.68 -2.98
C VAL A 72 7.50 -0.75 -4.16
N LEU A 73 6.63 0.25 -4.32
CA LEU A 73 6.65 1.22 -5.40
C LEU A 73 6.90 2.63 -4.84
N TRP A 74 7.72 3.42 -5.53
CA TRP A 74 7.89 4.84 -5.29
C TRP A 74 7.39 5.65 -6.47
N ASN A 75 6.43 6.54 -6.22
CA ASN A 75 5.87 7.46 -7.19
C ASN A 75 6.29 8.90 -6.81
N PRO A 76 7.36 9.44 -7.40
CA PRO A 76 7.77 10.81 -7.09
C PRO A 76 6.70 11.81 -7.53
N ARG A 77 6.53 12.86 -6.74
CA ARG A 77 5.59 13.93 -7.07
C ARG A 77 6.09 14.70 -8.29
N LEU A 78 5.27 14.71 -9.35
CA LEU A 78 5.49 15.55 -10.52
C LEU A 78 5.57 17.02 -10.10
N HIS A 79 6.63 17.68 -10.54
CA HIS A 79 6.79 19.13 -10.38
C HIS A 79 7.52 19.69 -11.59
N ALA A 80 6.81 20.49 -12.38
CA ALA A 80 7.36 21.31 -13.45
C ALA A 80 7.41 22.77 -12.95
N PRO A 81 8.57 23.45 -13.00
CA PRO A 81 8.62 24.87 -12.70
C PRO A 81 7.89 25.68 -13.78
N ARG A 82 7.63 26.97 -13.49
CA ARG A 82 7.01 27.91 -14.42
C ARG A 82 7.98 29.00 -14.85
N ASP A 83 7.84 29.47 -16.08
CA ASP A 83 8.56 30.64 -16.60
C ASP A 83 7.91 31.97 -16.14
N ASN A 84 8.46 33.10 -16.59
CA ASN A 84 7.96 34.44 -16.27
C ASN A 84 6.59 34.77 -16.91
N THR A 85 6.10 33.93 -17.80
CA THR A 85 4.75 34.02 -18.40
C THR A 85 3.75 33.10 -17.70
N ASP A 86 4.13 32.52 -16.56
CA ASP A 86 3.36 31.54 -15.80
C ASP A 86 3.06 30.24 -16.58
N ARG A 87 3.89 29.89 -17.58
CA ARG A 87 3.77 28.63 -18.34
C ARG A 87 4.70 27.56 -17.77
N LEU A 88 4.27 26.29 -17.82
CA LEU A 88 5.10 25.18 -17.37
C LEU A 88 6.33 25.03 -18.28
N ILE A 89 7.51 24.90 -17.68
CA ILE A 89 8.76 24.59 -18.36
C ILE A 89 8.80 23.07 -18.53
N MET A 90 8.42 22.62 -19.73
CA MET A 90 8.26 21.20 -20.06
C MET A 90 9.51 20.57 -20.71
N ALA A 91 10.44 21.38 -21.22
CA ALA A 91 11.67 20.95 -21.85
C ALA A 91 12.77 22.02 -21.75
N GLY A 92 14.04 21.61 -21.90
CA GLY A 92 15.20 22.50 -21.87
C GLY A 92 15.68 22.86 -20.45
N PRO A 93 16.55 23.87 -20.30
CA PRO A 93 17.08 24.27 -18.99
C PRO A 93 15.97 24.59 -17.99
N GLY A 94 16.06 24.05 -16.78
CA GLY A 94 15.03 24.17 -15.75
C GLY A 94 14.00 23.04 -15.74
N SER A 95 13.99 22.13 -16.72
CA SER A 95 13.09 20.96 -16.73
C SER A 95 13.73 19.69 -16.17
N GLU A 96 14.86 19.77 -15.47
CA GLU A 96 15.67 18.60 -15.08
C GLU A 96 14.89 17.61 -14.20
N ARG A 97 13.97 18.10 -13.36
CA ARG A 97 13.08 17.25 -12.54
C ARG A 97 12.14 16.38 -13.38
N LEU A 98 11.82 16.78 -14.61
CA LEU A 98 10.97 16.03 -15.53
C LEU A 98 11.70 14.88 -16.21
N ALA A 99 13.04 14.85 -16.14
CA ALA A 99 13.83 13.70 -16.57
C ALA A 99 13.85 12.56 -15.52
N GLY A 100 13.25 12.78 -14.35
CA GLY A 100 13.09 11.75 -13.33
C GLY A 100 12.05 10.68 -13.71
N PRO A 101 12.09 9.50 -13.07
CA PRO A 101 11.11 8.45 -13.32
C PRO A 101 9.71 8.87 -12.85
N THR A 102 8.66 8.36 -13.50
CA THR A 102 7.27 8.54 -13.04
C THR A 102 6.88 7.50 -11.98
N MET A 103 7.59 6.37 -11.93
CA MET A 103 7.41 5.28 -10.99
C MET A 103 8.72 4.48 -10.88
N VAL A 104 9.07 4.03 -9.68
CA VAL A 104 10.22 3.17 -9.40
C VAL A 104 9.77 1.96 -8.60
N VAL A 105 10.21 0.76 -8.97
CA VAL A 105 10.07 -0.45 -8.14
C VAL A 105 11.28 -0.52 -7.22
N LEU A 106 11.08 -0.49 -5.91
CA LEU A 106 12.15 -0.48 -4.91
C LEU A 106 12.53 -1.88 -4.41
N ASP A 107 11.67 -2.87 -4.62
CA ASP A 107 11.90 -4.24 -4.15
C ASP A 107 12.46 -5.13 -5.27
N PRO A 108 13.70 -5.64 -5.13
CA PRO A 108 14.31 -6.52 -6.11
C PRO A 108 13.90 -8.00 -6.00
N GLN A 109 13.21 -8.43 -4.93
CA GLN A 109 13.03 -9.85 -4.62
C GLN A 109 11.58 -10.22 -4.24
N ILE A 110 10.67 -9.99 -5.18
CA ILE A 110 9.27 -10.43 -5.05
C ILE A 110 9.21 -11.95 -5.28
N PRO A 111 8.59 -12.74 -4.38
CA PRO A 111 8.43 -14.17 -4.58
C PRO A 111 7.55 -14.43 -5.80
N ALA A 112 7.99 -15.34 -6.68
CA ALA A 112 7.28 -15.69 -7.91
C ALA A 112 6.08 -16.63 -7.69
N SER A 113 5.94 -17.20 -6.48
CA SER A 113 4.81 -18.07 -6.13
C SER A 113 4.58 -18.17 -4.63
N TYR A 114 3.36 -18.56 -4.23
CA TYR A 114 3.08 -18.92 -2.84
C TYR A 114 3.92 -20.09 -2.32
N HIS A 115 4.39 -20.99 -3.18
CA HIS A 115 5.34 -22.03 -2.78
C HIS A 115 6.67 -21.44 -2.28
N GLN A 116 7.19 -20.40 -2.94
CA GLN A 116 8.37 -19.69 -2.47
C GLN A 116 8.08 -18.90 -1.19
N VAL A 117 6.89 -18.29 -1.10
CA VAL A 117 6.46 -17.61 0.13
C VAL A 117 6.53 -18.57 1.34
N PHE A 118 5.91 -19.73 1.23
CA PHE A 118 5.83 -20.68 2.35
C PHE A 118 7.16 -21.37 2.65
N ASN A 119 7.95 -21.70 1.63
CA ASN A 119 9.17 -22.47 1.82
C ASN A 119 10.42 -21.63 2.11
N GLN A 120 10.40 -20.33 1.82
CA GLN A 120 11.59 -19.47 1.90
C GLN A 120 11.26 -18.18 2.64
N LEU A 121 10.40 -17.34 2.06
CA LEU A 121 10.21 -15.96 2.54
C LEU A 121 9.67 -15.89 3.98
N TRP A 122 8.64 -16.68 4.30
CA TRP A 122 8.07 -16.69 5.65
C TRP A 122 9.00 -17.32 6.70
N PRO A 123 9.63 -18.49 6.45
CA PRO A 123 10.68 -19.00 7.33
C PRO A 123 11.82 -18.01 7.60
N ASP A 124 12.30 -17.31 6.57
CA ASP A 124 13.35 -16.30 6.69
C ASP A 124 12.88 -15.12 7.56
N ALA A 125 11.64 -14.64 7.34
CA ALA A 125 11.04 -13.58 8.14
C ALA A 125 10.88 -13.97 9.63
N VAL A 126 10.53 -15.23 9.92
CA VAL A 126 10.48 -15.74 11.30
C VAL A 126 11.86 -15.71 11.94
N SER A 127 12.90 -16.13 11.20
CA SER A 127 14.28 -16.09 11.69
C SER A 127 14.72 -14.66 12.04
N LEU A 128 14.39 -13.69 11.17
CA LEU A 128 14.64 -12.27 11.43
C LEU A 128 13.91 -11.77 12.68
N ALA A 129 12.64 -12.13 12.86
CA ALA A 129 11.85 -11.73 14.03
C ALA A 129 12.40 -12.34 15.34
N LEU A 130 12.88 -13.58 15.31
CA LEU A 130 13.54 -14.21 16.45
C LEU A 130 14.86 -13.51 16.79
N ASP A 131 15.66 -13.14 15.80
CA ASP A 131 16.88 -12.36 16.02
C ASP A 131 16.58 -10.99 16.64
N GLU A 132 15.52 -10.32 16.21
CA GLU A 132 15.06 -9.06 16.82
C GLU A 132 14.64 -9.25 18.28
N LEU A 133 13.89 -10.32 18.58
CA LEU A 133 13.51 -10.67 19.94
C LEU A 133 14.73 -10.93 20.83
N CYS A 134 15.72 -11.68 20.35
CA CYS A 134 16.97 -11.92 21.10
C CYS A 134 17.67 -10.59 21.43
N ARG A 135 17.80 -9.68 20.46
CA ARG A 135 18.42 -8.37 20.70
C ARG A 135 17.62 -7.50 21.66
N ASP A 136 16.29 -7.61 21.65
CA ASP A 136 15.42 -6.92 22.61
C ASP A 136 15.58 -7.50 24.02
N ILE A 137 15.81 -8.80 24.15
CA ILE A 137 16.09 -9.44 25.45
C ILE A 137 17.42 -8.94 26.01
N ASP A 138 18.42 -8.67 25.21
CA ASP A 138 19.73 -8.24 25.71
C ASP A 138 19.77 -6.74 26.11
N ASP A 139 18.83 -5.92 25.62
CA ASP A 139 18.76 -4.49 25.87
C ASP A 139 17.44 -4.10 26.59
N PRO A 140 17.49 -3.73 27.89
CA PRO A 140 16.31 -3.33 28.66
C PRO A 140 15.49 -2.20 28.02
N ALA A 141 16.13 -1.24 27.36
CA ALA A 141 15.45 -0.12 26.73
C ALA A 141 14.71 -0.56 25.46
N ARG A 142 15.29 -1.49 24.68
CA ARG A 142 14.60 -2.09 23.53
C ARG A 142 13.41 -2.92 23.96
N ARG A 143 13.59 -3.82 24.94
CA ARG A 143 12.52 -4.65 25.52
C ARG A 143 11.31 -3.84 25.93
N LEU A 144 11.53 -2.72 26.61
CA LEU A 144 10.46 -1.83 27.05
C LEU A 144 9.73 -1.22 25.84
N ARG A 145 10.47 -0.74 24.84
CA ARG A 145 9.87 -0.14 23.64
C ARG A 145 9.01 -1.14 22.85
N SER A 146 9.49 -2.36 22.63
CA SER A 146 8.72 -3.38 21.90
C SER A 146 7.48 -3.83 22.68
N GLY A 147 7.59 -4.02 24.00
CA GLY A 147 6.44 -4.34 24.85
C GLY A 147 5.36 -3.24 24.87
N VAL A 148 5.76 -1.96 24.96
CA VAL A 148 4.84 -0.83 24.86
C VAL A 148 4.19 -0.79 23.49
N TRP A 149 4.97 -0.93 22.42
CA TRP A 149 4.45 -0.91 21.05
C TRP A 149 3.43 -2.04 20.82
N ALA A 150 3.74 -3.28 21.19
CA ALA A 150 2.83 -4.42 21.01
C ALA A 150 1.52 -4.25 21.80
N THR A 151 1.60 -3.69 23.01
CA THR A 151 0.43 -3.36 23.83
C THR A 151 -0.42 -2.29 23.15
N GLU A 152 0.20 -1.22 22.66
CA GLU A 152 -0.50 -0.14 21.96
C GLU A 152 -1.18 -0.61 20.67
N VAL A 153 -0.52 -1.45 19.86
CA VAL A 153 -1.11 -2.08 18.66
C VAL A 153 -2.36 -2.87 19.06
N SER A 154 -2.25 -3.73 20.07
CA SER A 154 -3.34 -4.59 20.51
C SER A 154 -4.54 -3.78 21.02
N MET A 155 -4.28 -2.67 21.72
CA MET A 155 -5.32 -1.76 22.19
C MET A 155 -6.00 -1.02 21.03
N ALA A 156 -5.24 -0.49 20.07
CA ALA A 156 -5.79 0.18 18.91
C ALA A 156 -6.61 -0.79 18.04
N TRP A 157 -6.12 -2.01 17.84
CA TRP A 157 -6.84 -3.07 17.14
C TRP A 157 -8.16 -3.41 17.84
N ARG A 158 -8.16 -3.57 19.18
CA ARG A 158 -9.39 -3.83 19.95
C ARG A 158 -10.41 -2.70 19.80
N GLU A 159 -9.97 -1.46 19.91
CA GLU A 159 -10.84 -0.27 19.78
C GLU A 159 -11.45 -0.18 18.39
N MET A 160 -10.63 -0.34 17.34
CA MET A 160 -11.08 -0.36 15.96
C MET A 160 -12.11 -1.47 15.70
N ASN A 161 -11.88 -2.70 16.17
CA ASN A 161 -12.86 -3.78 16.03
C ASN A 161 -14.14 -3.53 16.82
N GLY A 162 -14.06 -2.85 17.97
CA GLY A 162 -15.24 -2.38 18.70
C GLY A 162 -16.11 -1.42 17.89
N LEU A 163 -15.51 -0.63 17.00
CA LEU A 163 -16.23 0.28 16.09
C LEU A 163 -16.77 -0.41 14.85
N ILE A 164 -15.99 -1.30 14.24
CA ILE A 164 -16.37 -2.01 13.01
C ILE A 164 -17.42 -3.10 13.29
N GLY A 165 -17.39 -3.71 14.47
CA GLY A 165 -18.29 -4.79 14.87
C GLY A 165 -17.88 -6.17 14.37
N MET A 166 -18.71 -7.16 14.66
CA MET A 166 -18.45 -8.55 14.27
C MET A 166 -18.41 -8.71 12.75
N PRO A 167 -17.56 -9.61 12.21
CA PRO A 167 -17.57 -9.93 10.79
C PRO A 167 -18.92 -10.46 10.31
N GLU A 168 -19.32 -10.05 9.12
CA GLU A 168 -20.45 -10.66 8.40
C GLU A 168 -20.06 -12.08 7.95
N LEU A 169 -20.93 -13.06 8.20
CA LEU A 169 -20.71 -14.43 7.76
C LEU A 169 -21.10 -14.58 6.29
N ILE A 170 -20.18 -15.06 5.47
CA ILE A 170 -20.37 -15.26 4.04
C ILE A 170 -20.04 -16.70 3.63
N GLU A 171 -20.69 -17.20 2.58
CA GLU A 171 -20.38 -18.52 2.00
C GLU A 171 -20.19 -18.41 0.47
N PRO A 172 -19.19 -17.62 0.00
CA PRO A 172 -18.88 -17.54 -1.41
C PRO A 172 -18.38 -18.88 -1.96
N ARG A 173 -18.51 -19.08 -3.27
CA ARG A 173 -17.87 -20.20 -3.96
C ARG A 173 -16.35 -20.01 -3.98
N VAL A 174 -15.62 -21.11 -4.16
CA VAL A 174 -14.18 -21.07 -4.45
C VAL A 174 -13.91 -20.13 -5.63
N PRO A 175 -12.99 -19.14 -5.48
CA PRO A 175 -12.69 -18.20 -6.55
C PRO A 175 -12.20 -18.91 -7.81
N ARG A 176 -12.69 -18.48 -8.97
CA ARG A 176 -12.22 -18.98 -10.27
C ARG A 176 -10.85 -18.36 -10.58
N ALA A 177 -9.84 -19.20 -10.81
CA ALA A 177 -8.54 -18.74 -11.30
C ALA A 177 -8.67 -18.13 -12.71
N LEU A 178 -8.03 -16.98 -12.91
CA LEU A 178 -7.85 -16.37 -14.23
C LEU A 178 -6.50 -16.79 -14.82
N SER A 179 -6.46 -17.11 -16.11
CA SER A 179 -5.22 -17.52 -16.77
C SER A 179 -4.29 -16.32 -16.97
N LEU A 180 -3.05 -16.43 -16.47
CA LEU A 180 -2.01 -15.42 -16.70
C LEU A 180 -1.68 -15.27 -18.19
N ALA A 181 -1.74 -16.36 -18.97
CA ALA A 181 -1.49 -16.31 -20.41
C ALA A 181 -2.55 -15.47 -21.14
N GLU A 182 -3.82 -15.59 -20.72
CA GLU A 182 -4.92 -14.78 -21.27
C GLU A 182 -4.74 -13.31 -20.92
N LEU A 183 -4.33 -12.99 -19.68
CA LEU A 183 -4.09 -11.62 -19.26
C LEU A 183 -2.91 -10.96 -20.01
N HIS A 184 -1.78 -11.68 -20.16
CA HIS A 184 -0.64 -11.17 -20.93
C HIS A 184 -1.00 -10.91 -22.38
N ALA A 185 -1.68 -11.85 -23.04
CA ALA A 185 -2.11 -11.66 -24.43
C ALA A 185 -2.98 -10.41 -24.62
N ARG A 186 -3.78 -10.02 -23.60
CA ARG A 186 -4.57 -8.78 -23.63
C ARG A 186 -3.72 -7.54 -23.35
N ALA A 187 -2.74 -7.63 -22.46
CA ALA A 187 -1.83 -6.53 -22.16
C ALA A 187 -0.92 -6.20 -23.35
N ASP A 188 -0.36 -7.22 -24.00
CA ASP A 188 0.55 -7.07 -25.15
C ASP A 188 -0.15 -6.48 -26.39
N ALA A 189 -1.48 -6.62 -26.47
CA ALA A 189 -2.29 -6.00 -27.51
C ALA A 189 -2.47 -4.48 -27.32
N VAL A 190 -2.11 -3.93 -26.15
CA VAL A 190 -2.16 -2.49 -25.87
C VAL A 190 -0.89 -1.84 -26.42
N GLN A 191 -1.06 -0.86 -27.31
CA GLN A 191 0.06 -0.16 -27.92
C GLN A 191 0.78 0.73 -26.89
N PRO A 192 2.12 0.66 -26.80
CA PRO A 192 2.87 1.52 -25.88
C PRO A 192 2.76 3.00 -26.31
N PRO A 193 2.88 3.95 -25.38
CA PRO A 193 2.99 5.36 -25.73
C PRO A 193 4.14 5.58 -26.72
N CYS A 194 3.89 6.38 -27.77
CA CYS A 194 4.90 6.71 -28.78
C CYS A 194 6.00 7.58 -28.15
N GLY A 195 7.27 7.20 -28.38
CA GLY A 195 8.47 7.75 -27.71
C GLY A 195 8.93 9.13 -28.16
N ASP A 196 8.01 10.06 -28.46
CA ASP A 196 8.40 11.47 -28.49
C ASP A 196 8.64 11.91 -27.04
N ASP A 197 9.91 11.81 -26.60
CA ASP A 197 10.38 12.28 -25.28
C ASP A 197 10.29 13.82 -25.13
N THR A 198 9.75 14.50 -26.14
CA THR A 198 9.41 15.91 -26.07
C THR A 198 8.02 16.07 -25.47
N ALA A 199 7.97 16.50 -24.21
CA ALA A 199 6.74 17.04 -23.65
C ALA A 199 6.31 18.25 -24.51
N GLN A 200 5.27 18.06 -25.33
CA GLN A 200 4.74 19.14 -26.17
C GLN A 200 4.29 20.30 -25.27
N LEU A 201 4.69 21.52 -25.63
CA LEU A 201 4.23 22.74 -24.97
C LEU A 201 2.72 22.89 -25.18
N LEU A 202 1.92 22.34 -24.27
CA LEU A 202 0.49 22.61 -24.20
C LEU A 202 0.30 24.05 -23.72
N GLY A 203 0.19 25.00 -24.66
CA GLY A 203 -0.10 26.39 -24.34
C GLY A 203 0.37 27.47 -25.33
N ALA A 204 1.02 27.12 -26.43
CA ALA A 204 1.36 28.10 -27.48
C ALA A 204 0.42 27.99 -28.68
N LEU A 205 -0.79 28.54 -28.57
CA LEU A 205 -1.48 28.99 -29.78
C LEU A 205 -0.79 30.29 -30.25
N PRO A 206 -0.30 30.38 -31.50
CA PRO A 206 0.16 31.64 -32.06
C PRO A 206 -1.06 32.53 -32.32
N PHE A 207 -1.02 33.77 -31.83
CA PHE A 207 -1.76 34.87 -32.44
C PHE A 207 -0.99 35.38 -33.65
#